data_AF-A0A1W9UF54-F1
#
_entry.id   AF-A0A1W9UF54-F1
#
_cell.length_a   1.000
_cell.length_b   1.000
_cell.length_c   1.000
_cell.angle_alpha   90.00
_cell.angle_beta   90.00
_cell.angle_gamma   90.00
#
_symmetry.space_group_name_H-M   'P 1'
#
loop_
_entity.id
_entity.type
_entity.pdbx_description
1 polymer ?
#
loop_
_entity_poly.entity_id
_entity_poly.type
_entity_poly.pdbx_seq_one_letter_code
_entity_poly.pdbx_strand_id
1 'polypeptide(L)'
;SLLISGGQTTVANLFYNMTTRHVGLVGMWDVVAFDEVAGIKFKDKDGVQIMKDYMASGSFARGRDSIEAKASMVFVGNINHSVDTMVKTSHLFAPFPDAMIDMAFFDRFHAYLPGWEIPKMRPEFFTDSYGLITDYLAEFMREMRKHNFSDAIDKYFKLGNNLNQRDVIGVRRTVSGLLKLLFPHAKYQKDDVRMCLTYALELRRRVKEQLKKLGGMEFSDVHFSYIDNESLEEFFVNVPEQGGSTLIPEGMAKPGVVHLVAMGSMGHIGLYRFETQMMPGSGRHTVTGMGSDTVAKESVRIGFDYFKGNIARISATTKFLDFEYHFHAVELHNTGPSLQTSLAALIAVSSILMNKPVQEQMVVLGDITLGGVVNPVEDLAGCLQLAMDSGARRVLLPMASASDIPTVPPELFAKFQISFYADPVDAVYKALGVM
;
A
#
# COMPACT_ATOMS: atom_id res chain seq x y z
N SER A 1 4.79 33.24 1.18
CA SER A 1 3.63 32.35 1.40
C SER A 1 2.62 33.08 2.26
N LEU A 2 1.35 32.69 2.24
CA LEU A 2 0.33 33.18 3.16
C LEU A 2 -0.29 32.01 3.92
N LEU A 3 -0.47 32.16 5.23
CA LEU A 3 -1.19 31.23 6.08
C LEU A 3 -2.60 31.77 6.36
N ILE A 4 -3.61 30.94 6.14
CA ILE A 4 -5.01 31.20 6.47
C ILE A 4 -5.34 30.35 7.71
N SER A 5 -5.40 30.97 8.89
CA SER A 5 -5.72 30.28 10.14
C SER A 5 -7.22 30.33 10.47
N GLY A 6 -7.85 29.16 10.61
CA GLY A 6 -9.11 28.94 11.34
C GLY A 6 -10.34 29.77 10.95
N GLY A 7 -10.32 30.46 9.81
CA GLY A 7 -11.31 31.47 9.43
C GLY A 7 -12.23 31.06 8.28
N GLN A 8 -13.46 31.59 8.29
CA GLN A 8 -14.36 31.55 7.12
C GLN A 8 -13.69 32.24 5.92
N THR A 9 -13.18 31.45 4.98
CA THR A 9 -12.70 31.96 3.69
C THR A 9 -13.85 31.96 2.69
N THR A 10 -13.92 33.01 1.87
CA THR A 10 -14.88 33.11 0.76
C THR A 10 -14.17 32.92 -0.56
N VAL A 11 -14.92 32.53 -1.59
CA VAL A 11 -14.40 32.44 -2.97
C VAL A 11 -13.87 33.80 -3.43
N ALA A 12 -14.53 34.88 -3.01
CA ALA A 12 -14.12 36.24 -3.37
C ALA A 12 -12.73 36.60 -2.84
N ASN A 13 -12.42 36.22 -1.60
CA ASN A 13 -11.10 36.47 -1.01
C ASN A 13 -10.03 35.56 -1.62
N LEU A 14 -10.36 34.29 -1.86
CA LEU A 14 -9.38 33.32 -2.35
C LEU A 14 -9.03 33.53 -3.82
N PHE A 15 -10.03 33.81 -4.66
CA PHE A 15 -9.88 33.84 -6.13
C PHE A 15 -10.11 35.21 -6.74
N TYR A 16 -11.34 35.74 -6.67
CA TYR A 16 -11.66 37.02 -7.31
C TYR A 16 -12.89 37.67 -6.68
N ASN A 17 -12.73 38.93 -6.27
CA ASN A 17 -13.83 39.72 -5.76
C ASN A 17 -14.51 40.49 -6.89
N MET A 18 -15.74 40.07 -7.23
CA MET A 18 -16.52 40.67 -8.32
C MET A 18 -16.90 42.14 -8.06
N THR A 19 -17.08 42.52 -6.79
CA THR A 19 -17.48 43.88 -6.40
C THR A 19 -16.30 44.84 -6.51
N THR A 20 -15.14 44.45 -5.99
CA THR A 20 -13.94 45.31 -6.01
C THR A 20 -13.11 45.14 -7.28
N ARG A 21 -13.36 44.10 -8.09
CA ARG A 21 -12.56 43.71 -9.27
C ARG A 21 -11.08 43.44 -8.96
N HIS A 22 -10.81 42.96 -7.74
CA HIS A 22 -9.46 42.62 -7.31
C HIS A 22 -9.25 41.10 -7.32
N VAL A 23 -8.05 40.71 -7.73
CA VAL A 23 -7.59 39.32 -7.67
C VAL A 23 -7.36 38.92 -6.22
N GLY A 24 -7.83 37.74 -5.87
CA GLY A 24 -7.73 37.16 -4.53
C GLY A 24 -6.34 36.58 -4.24
N LEU A 25 -6.24 35.94 -3.08
CA LEU A 25 -4.98 35.45 -2.51
C LEU A 25 -4.21 34.51 -3.46
N VAL A 26 -4.91 33.65 -4.19
CA VAL A 26 -4.30 32.68 -5.13
C VAL A 26 -3.56 33.38 -6.27
N GLY A 27 -4.00 34.57 -6.70
CA GLY A 27 -3.29 35.33 -7.74
C GLY A 27 -2.16 36.22 -7.21
N MET A 28 -2.09 36.46 -5.89
CA MET A 28 -1.10 37.35 -5.28
C MET A 28 0.08 36.62 -4.65
N TRP A 29 -0.11 35.38 -4.20
CA TRP A 29 0.88 34.65 -3.40
C TRP A 29 1.41 33.40 -4.12
N ASP A 30 2.69 33.06 -3.91
CA ASP A 30 3.28 31.83 -4.45
C ASP A 30 2.81 30.56 -3.73
N VAL A 31 2.33 30.69 -2.48
CA VAL A 31 1.80 29.58 -1.67
C VAL A 31 0.69 30.12 -0.79
N VAL A 32 -0.46 29.44 -0.82
CA VAL A 32 -1.59 29.67 0.08
C VAL A 32 -1.77 28.41 0.93
N ALA A 33 -1.50 28.53 2.22
CA ALA A 33 -1.61 27.44 3.19
C ALA A 33 -2.86 27.63 4.05
N PHE A 34 -3.66 26.58 4.17
CA PHE A 34 -4.82 26.51 5.06
C PHE A 34 -4.39 25.79 6.33
N ASP A 35 -4.33 26.53 7.43
CA ASP A 35 -4.07 25.95 8.74
C ASP A 35 -5.38 25.45 9.36
N GLU A 36 -5.30 24.35 10.12
CA GLU A 36 -6.44 23.66 10.71
C GLU A 36 -7.57 23.37 9.71
N VAL A 37 -7.32 22.45 8.77
CA VAL A 37 -8.29 22.11 7.71
C VAL A 37 -9.70 21.77 8.21
N ALA A 38 -9.83 21.20 9.42
CA ALA A 38 -11.11 20.89 10.06
C ALA A 38 -11.98 22.14 10.31
N GLY A 39 -11.36 23.32 10.46
CA GLY A 39 -12.02 24.60 10.67
C GLY A 39 -12.50 25.30 9.40
N ILE A 40 -12.14 24.78 8.21
CA ILE A 40 -12.48 25.43 6.93
C ILE A 40 -14.00 25.45 6.73
N LYS A 41 -14.56 26.66 6.58
CA LYS A 41 -15.97 26.86 6.25
C LYS A 41 -16.07 27.77 5.02
N PHE A 42 -16.50 27.21 3.90
CA PHE A 42 -16.86 27.99 2.71
C PHE A 42 -18.30 28.48 2.83
N LYS A 43 -18.50 29.80 2.70
CA LYS A 43 -19.85 30.39 2.59
C LYS A 43 -20.50 30.06 1.24
N ASP A 44 -19.69 29.91 0.20
CA ASP A 44 -20.13 29.68 -1.16
C ASP A 44 -20.11 28.17 -1.47
N LYS A 45 -21.21 27.64 -2.03
CA LYS A 45 -21.31 26.22 -2.42
C LYS A 45 -20.32 25.83 -3.52
N ASP A 46 -19.90 26.79 -4.34
CA ASP A 46 -19.04 26.54 -5.51
C ASP A 46 -17.53 26.58 -5.20
N GLY A 47 -17.15 26.85 -3.94
CA GLY A 47 -15.74 27.07 -3.59
C GLY A 47 -14.83 25.88 -3.90
N VAL A 48 -15.27 24.67 -3.54
CA VAL A 48 -14.54 23.42 -3.83
C VAL A 48 -14.43 23.18 -5.34
N GLN A 49 -15.47 23.51 -6.11
CA GLN A 49 -15.45 23.34 -7.56
C GLN A 49 -14.41 24.25 -8.22
N ILE A 50 -14.37 25.53 -7.85
CA ILE A 50 -13.38 26.48 -8.37
C ILE A 50 -11.96 26.06 -7.99
N MET A 51 -11.78 25.49 -6.79
CA MET A 51 -10.49 24.93 -6.38
C MET A 51 -10.11 23.72 -7.24
N LYS A 52 -11.04 22.80 -7.52
CA LYS A 52 -10.79 21.66 -8.42
C LYS A 52 -10.32 22.12 -9.80
N ASP A 53 -10.99 23.12 -10.36
CA ASP A 53 -10.67 23.68 -11.67
C ASP A 53 -9.28 24.34 -11.64
N TYR A 54 -9.03 25.19 -10.63
CA TYR A 54 -7.73 25.84 -10.45
C TYR A 54 -6.57 24.85 -10.28
N MET A 55 -6.75 23.83 -9.44
CA MET A 55 -5.72 22.82 -9.21
C MET A 55 -5.47 21.95 -10.46
N ALA A 56 -6.43 21.89 -11.39
CA ALA A 56 -6.29 21.19 -12.66
C ALA A 56 -5.55 22.04 -13.71
N SER A 57 -5.94 23.30 -13.90
CA SER A 57 -5.49 24.13 -15.02
C SER A 57 -4.43 25.17 -14.64
N GLY A 58 -4.27 25.51 -13.36
CA GLY A 58 -3.48 26.66 -12.92
C GLY A 58 -4.15 28.01 -13.20
N SER A 59 -5.44 28.00 -13.57
CA SER A 59 -6.22 29.19 -13.87
C SER A 59 -7.63 29.08 -13.27
N PHE A 60 -8.28 30.21 -13.04
CA PHE A 60 -9.66 30.24 -12.59
C PHE A 60 -10.45 31.30 -13.35
N ALA A 61 -11.72 31.01 -13.61
CA ALA A 61 -12.63 31.91 -14.30
C ALA A 61 -13.67 32.45 -13.32
N ARG A 62 -13.81 33.78 -13.27
CA ARG A 62 -14.86 34.47 -12.53
C ARG A 62 -15.33 35.67 -13.36
N GLY A 63 -16.49 35.53 -14.00
CA GLY A 63 -16.98 36.54 -14.96
C GLY A 63 -16.56 36.22 -16.39
N ARG A 64 -16.05 37.21 -17.13
CA ARG A 64 -15.64 37.04 -18.55
C ARG A 64 -14.15 36.74 -18.75
N ASP A 65 -13.33 36.96 -17.73
CA ASP A 65 -11.88 36.85 -17.83
C ASP A 65 -11.37 35.61 -17.07
N SER A 66 -10.44 34.89 -17.70
CA SER A 66 -9.67 33.81 -17.07
C SER A 66 -8.39 34.38 -16.49
N ILE A 67 -8.12 34.11 -15.23
CA ILE A 67 -6.93 34.60 -14.52
C ILE A 67 -6.00 33.41 -14.28
N GLU A 68 -4.77 33.51 -14.77
CA GLU A 68 -3.71 32.55 -14.45
C GLU A 68 -3.05 32.86 -13.10
N ALA A 69 -2.75 31.82 -12.34
CA ALA A 69 -2.12 31.96 -11.03
C ALA A 69 -1.18 30.79 -10.72
N LYS A 70 -0.07 31.07 -10.02
CA LYS A 70 1.00 30.09 -9.77
C LYS A 70 1.07 29.58 -8.33
N ALA A 71 0.09 29.96 -7.49
CA ALA A 71 0.05 29.59 -6.09
C ALA A 71 -0.03 28.06 -5.90
N SER A 72 0.80 27.53 -5.01
CA SER A 72 0.58 26.19 -4.47
C SER A 72 -0.43 26.26 -3.33
N MET A 73 -1.37 25.32 -3.30
CA MET A 73 -2.27 25.14 -2.16
C MET A 73 -1.69 24.11 -1.20
N VAL A 74 -1.63 24.46 0.09
CA VAL A 74 -1.17 23.56 1.17
C VAL A 74 -2.28 23.46 2.20
N PHE A 75 -2.56 22.25 2.67
CA PHE A 75 -3.62 21.97 3.64
C PHE A 75 -2.99 21.33 4.87
N VAL A 76 -3.01 22.03 5.99
CA VAL A 76 -2.41 21.60 7.25
C VAL A 76 -3.50 21.14 8.20
N GLY A 77 -3.43 19.89 8.63
CA GLY A 77 -4.45 19.28 9.48
C GLY A 77 -3.82 18.46 10.59
N ASN A 78 -4.51 18.42 11.73
CA ASN A 78 -4.17 17.54 12.83
C ASN A 78 -5.01 16.27 12.74
N ILE A 79 -4.39 15.14 13.07
CA ILE A 79 -5.07 13.86 13.26
C ILE A 79 -5.40 13.68 14.75
N ASN A 80 -6.63 13.29 15.05
CA ASN A 80 -7.12 13.16 16.43
C ASN A 80 -6.91 11.77 17.03
N HIS A 81 -6.51 10.80 16.21
CA HIS A 81 -6.24 9.42 16.61
C HIS A 81 -4.87 8.97 16.09
N SER A 82 -4.35 7.86 16.62
CA SER A 82 -3.12 7.27 16.07
C SER A 82 -3.32 6.89 14.60
N VAL A 83 -2.24 6.99 13.83
CA VAL A 83 -2.24 6.65 12.39
C VAL A 83 -2.77 5.23 12.18
N ASP A 84 -2.31 4.26 12.98
CA ASP A 84 -2.78 2.87 12.94
C ASP A 84 -4.30 2.74 13.11
N THR A 85 -4.87 3.47 14.08
CA THR A 85 -6.33 3.44 14.29
C THR A 85 -7.05 4.08 13.12
N MET A 86 -6.61 5.25 12.64
CA MET A 86 -7.25 5.95 11.53
C MET A 86 -7.22 5.16 10.23
N VAL A 87 -6.10 4.48 9.94
CA VAL A 87 -5.96 3.64 8.75
C VAL A 87 -6.92 2.45 8.82
N LYS A 88 -7.18 1.89 10.00
CA LYS A 88 -8.08 0.74 10.20
C LYS A 88 -9.56 1.11 10.18
N THR A 89 -9.93 2.27 10.71
CA THR A 89 -11.34 2.65 10.91
C THR A 89 -11.85 3.67 9.89
N SER A 90 -10.96 4.38 9.19
CA SER A 90 -11.32 5.49 8.29
C SER A 90 -10.20 5.74 7.24
N HIS A 91 -9.87 7.01 6.99
CA HIS A 91 -8.86 7.47 6.03
C HIS A 91 -8.11 8.72 6.55
N LEU A 92 -6.92 8.99 6.01
CA LEU A 92 -6.06 10.10 6.44
C LEU A 92 -6.59 11.49 6.07
N PHE A 93 -7.60 11.57 5.19
CA PHE A 93 -8.31 12.82 4.85
C PHE A 93 -9.51 13.11 5.76
N ALA A 94 -9.80 12.27 6.75
CA ALA A 94 -10.92 12.46 7.68
C ALA A 94 -10.93 13.81 8.43
N PRO A 95 -9.80 14.51 8.67
CA PRO A 95 -9.84 15.84 9.27
C PRO A 95 -10.48 16.93 8.39
N PHE A 96 -10.71 16.70 7.10
CA PHE A 96 -11.42 17.67 6.26
C PHE A 96 -12.91 17.76 6.65
N PRO A 97 -13.55 18.93 6.50
CA PRO A 97 -14.99 19.06 6.68
C PRO A 97 -15.75 18.17 5.69
N ASP A 98 -16.86 17.55 6.10
CA ASP A 98 -17.66 16.65 5.26
C ASP A 98 -18.01 17.25 3.89
N ALA A 99 -18.28 18.55 3.85
CA ALA A 99 -18.59 19.28 2.61
C ALA A 99 -17.42 19.37 1.61
N MET A 100 -16.20 19.08 2.03
CA MET A 100 -14.99 19.06 1.22
C MET A 100 -14.45 17.64 0.97
N ILE A 101 -15.04 16.61 1.58
CA ILE A 101 -14.66 15.21 1.31
C ILE A 101 -15.18 14.85 -0.09
N ASP A 102 -14.33 15.08 -1.09
CA ASP A 102 -14.61 14.88 -2.51
C ASP A 102 -13.40 14.21 -3.16
N MET A 103 -13.62 13.07 -3.81
CA MET A 103 -12.54 12.27 -4.40
C MET A 103 -11.85 13.00 -5.56
N ALA A 104 -12.61 13.75 -6.37
CA ALA A 104 -12.06 14.52 -7.47
C ALA A 104 -11.22 15.71 -6.98
N PHE A 105 -11.51 16.23 -5.79
CA PHE A 105 -10.71 17.23 -5.10
C PHE A 105 -9.41 16.64 -4.56
N PHE A 106 -9.48 15.56 -3.78
CA PHE A 106 -8.27 14.93 -3.23
C PHE A 106 -7.35 14.34 -4.30
N ASP A 107 -7.89 13.86 -5.43
CA ASP A 107 -7.05 13.36 -6.53
C ASP A 107 -6.21 14.46 -7.19
N ARG A 108 -6.48 15.75 -6.92
CA ARG A 108 -5.62 16.88 -7.33
C ARG A 108 -4.41 17.10 -6.41
N PHE A 109 -4.31 16.39 -5.28
CA PHE A 109 -3.23 16.61 -4.32
C PHE A 109 -1.96 15.91 -4.79
N HIS A 110 -0.90 16.65 -5.11
CA HIS A 110 0.34 16.02 -5.59
C HIS A 110 1.02 15.13 -4.55
N ALA A 111 0.87 15.43 -3.26
CA ALA A 111 1.55 14.74 -2.17
C ALA A 111 0.75 14.82 -0.87
N TYR A 112 0.83 13.78 -0.05
CA TYR A 112 0.43 13.80 1.36
C TYR A 112 1.69 13.73 2.22
N LEU A 113 2.04 14.81 2.94
CA LEU A 113 3.20 14.86 3.82
C LEU A 113 2.82 14.41 5.24
N PRO A 114 3.32 13.26 5.73
CA PRO A 114 2.98 12.73 7.05
C PRO A 114 3.65 13.55 8.17
N GLY A 115 2.86 14.34 8.89
CA GLY A 115 3.37 15.16 10.00
C GLY A 115 4.00 14.36 11.15
N TRP A 116 3.66 13.07 11.29
CA TRP A 116 4.24 12.17 12.29
C TRP A 116 5.66 11.70 11.97
N GLU A 117 6.10 11.81 10.72
CA GLU A 117 7.48 11.50 10.32
C GLU A 117 8.41 12.71 10.51
N ILE A 118 7.84 13.91 10.66
CA ILE A 118 8.61 15.13 10.86
C ILE A 118 9.07 15.15 12.33
N PRO A 119 10.39 15.21 12.59
CA PRO A 119 10.89 15.28 13.95
C PRO A 119 10.40 16.57 14.60
N LYS A 120 9.89 16.48 15.83
CA LYS A 120 9.51 17.67 16.60
C LYS A 120 10.74 18.55 16.80
N MET A 121 10.60 19.86 16.57
CA MET A 121 11.69 20.81 16.78
C MET A 121 12.24 20.70 18.21
N ARG A 122 13.55 20.49 18.30
CA ARG A 122 14.31 20.44 19.55
C ARG A 122 15.42 21.50 19.49
N PRO A 123 15.89 22.01 20.64
CA PRO A 123 17.00 22.94 20.67
C PRO A 123 18.25 22.44 19.92
N GLU A 124 18.49 21.12 19.95
CA GLU A 124 19.59 20.43 19.26
C GLU A 124 19.55 20.55 17.72
N PHE A 125 18.41 20.93 17.14
CA PHE A 125 18.29 21.16 15.69
C PHE A 125 18.62 22.59 15.27
N PHE A 126 18.82 23.51 16.22
CA PHE A 126 19.33 24.83 15.87
C PHE A 126 20.80 24.72 15.46
N THR A 127 21.16 25.44 14.42
CA THR A 127 22.55 25.59 14.01
C THR A 127 23.18 26.75 14.78
N ASP A 128 24.42 26.58 15.23
CA ASP A 128 25.26 27.66 15.75
C ASP A 128 25.93 28.47 14.60
N SER A 129 25.58 28.17 13.35
CA SER A 129 26.10 28.85 12.15
C SER A 129 25.12 29.89 11.61
N TYR A 130 25.57 30.65 10.60
CA TYR A 130 24.73 31.64 9.93
C TYR A 130 23.50 31.00 9.27
N GLY A 131 22.32 31.51 9.62
CA GLY A 131 21.06 31.21 8.95
C GLY A 131 20.71 32.25 7.89
N LEU A 132 19.86 31.86 6.94
CA LEU A 132 19.25 32.79 6.00
C LEU A 132 18.04 33.46 6.67
N ILE A 133 17.94 34.78 6.56
CA ILE A 133 16.71 35.48 6.93
C ILE A 133 15.56 35.03 5.99
N THR A 134 14.34 34.99 6.53
CA THR A 134 13.16 34.44 5.84
C THR A 134 12.92 35.06 4.47
N ASP A 135 13.11 36.37 4.32
CA ASP A 135 12.86 37.08 3.06
C ASP A 135 13.83 36.66 1.96
N TYR A 136 15.10 36.45 2.31
CA TYR A 136 16.11 35.97 1.37
C TYR A 136 15.81 34.54 0.94
N LEU A 137 15.44 33.67 1.90
CA LEU A 137 15.03 32.31 1.61
C LEU A 137 13.79 32.28 0.70
N ALA A 138 12.81 33.16 0.96
CA ALA A 138 11.60 33.26 0.15
C ALA A 138 11.91 33.66 -1.29
N GLU A 139 12.76 34.67 -1.52
CA GLU A 139 13.13 35.06 -2.87
C GLU A 139 13.99 34.01 -3.58
N PHE A 140 14.89 33.34 -2.86
CA PHE A 140 15.61 32.19 -3.41
C PHE A 140 14.64 31.09 -3.89
N MET A 141 13.66 30.71 -3.05
CA MET A 141 12.66 29.71 -3.43
C MET A 141 11.83 30.15 -4.64
N ARG A 142 11.48 31.44 -4.71
CA ARG A 142 10.76 32.02 -5.85
C ARG A 142 11.57 31.95 -7.14
N GLU A 143 12.87 32.23 -7.08
CA GLU A 143 13.76 32.08 -8.23
C GLU A 143 13.87 30.62 -8.67
N MET A 144 14.03 29.69 -7.72
CA MET A 144 14.11 28.25 -8.01
C MET A 144 12.83 27.68 -8.64
N ARG A 145 11.67 28.32 -8.48
CA ARG A 145 10.43 27.91 -9.20
C ARG A 145 10.55 28.05 -10.71
N LYS A 146 11.43 28.91 -11.23
CA LYS A 146 11.66 29.11 -12.68
C LYS A 146 12.45 27.97 -13.32
N HIS A 147 13.20 27.23 -12.53
CA HIS A 147 13.97 26.07 -13.01
C HIS A 147 13.08 24.83 -13.08
N ASN A 148 13.28 23.94 -14.04
CA ASN A 148 12.51 22.69 -14.16
C ASN A 148 13.44 21.48 -14.08
N PHE A 149 13.29 20.65 -13.04
CA PHE A 149 14.03 19.39 -12.87
C PHE A 149 13.12 18.15 -13.02
N SER A 150 11.92 18.32 -13.61
CA SER A 150 10.94 17.22 -13.74
C SER A 150 11.40 16.08 -14.65
N ASP A 151 12.31 16.38 -15.59
CA ASP A 151 12.83 15.43 -16.57
C ASP A 151 14.07 14.69 -16.07
N ALA A 152 14.55 15.02 -14.85
CA ALA A 152 15.68 14.34 -14.22
C ALA A 152 15.43 12.83 -14.04
N ILE A 153 14.15 12.44 -13.88
CA ILE A 153 13.71 11.04 -13.78
C ILE A 153 14.09 10.29 -15.06
N ASP A 154 13.76 10.84 -16.24
CA ASP A 154 13.84 10.13 -17.52
C ASP A 154 15.26 9.74 -17.91
N LYS A 155 16.25 10.44 -17.36
CA LYS A 155 17.66 10.10 -17.56
C LYS A 155 18.01 8.72 -16.99
N TYR A 156 17.37 8.31 -15.89
CA TYR A 156 17.78 7.13 -15.12
C TYR A 156 16.66 6.11 -14.91
N PHE A 157 15.40 6.54 -14.93
CA PHE A 157 14.25 5.72 -14.57
C PHE A 157 13.06 5.97 -15.49
N LYS A 158 12.13 4.99 -15.52
CA LYS A 158 10.80 5.11 -16.12
C LYS A 158 9.74 4.86 -15.06
N LEU A 159 8.64 5.62 -15.07
CA LEU A 159 7.52 5.37 -14.14
C LEU A 159 6.73 4.12 -14.57
N GLY A 160 6.24 3.37 -13.59
CA GLY A 160 5.41 2.18 -13.80
C GLY A 160 4.06 2.47 -14.45
N ASN A 161 3.39 1.41 -14.92
CA ASN A 161 2.19 1.54 -15.75
C ASN A 161 0.91 1.91 -14.97
N ASN A 162 0.92 1.74 -13.64
CA ASN A 162 -0.24 2.00 -12.79
C ASN A 162 -0.39 3.48 -12.38
N LEU A 163 0.52 4.34 -12.82
CA LEU A 163 0.42 5.79 -12.60
C LEU A 163 -0.37 6.44 -13.74
N ASN A 164 -1.52 7.05 -13.41
CA ASN A 164 -2.24 7.86 -14.40
C ASN A 164 -1.54 9.22 -14.60
N GLN A 165 -2.01 10.02 -15.57
CA GLN A 165 -1.41 11.30 -15.91
C GLN A 165 -1.31 12.27 -14.71
N ARG A 166 -2.27 12.28 -13.79
CA ARG A 166 -2.24 13.15 -12.59
C ARG A 166 -1.18 12.67 -11.61
N ASP A 167 -1.05 11.36 -11.44
CA ASP A 167 0.00 10.75 -10.63
C ASP A 167 1.39 11.10 -11.17
N VAL A 168 1.59 10.95 -12.48
CA VAL A 168 2.85 11.31 -13.15
C VAL A 168 3.18 12.79 -12.94
N ILE A 169 2.21 13.69 -13.12
CA ILE A 169 2.41 15.12 -12.88
C ILE A 169 2.77 15.40 -11.41
N GLY A 170 2.05 14.80 -10.47
CA GLY A 170 2.30 14.97 -9.04
C GLY A 170 3.69 14.50 -8.62
N VAL A 171 4.09 13.31 -9.05
CA VAL A 171 5.40 12.73 -8.78
C VAL A 171 6.51 13.57 -9.40
N ARG A 172 6.42 13.90 -10.69
CA ARG A 172 7.43 14.71 -11.39
C ARG A 172 7.62 16.09 -10.75
N ARG A 173 6.53 16.77 -10.41
CA ARG A 173 6.61 18.08 -9.74
C ARG A 173 7.22 17.99 -8.34
N THR A 174 6.92 16.91 -7.62
CA THR A 174 7.48 16.66 -6.27
C THR A 174 8.98 16.37 -6.36
N VAL A 175 9.42 15.50 -7.28
CA VAL A 175 10.85 15.24 -7.54
C VAL A 175 11.58 16.54 -7.91
N SER A 176 11.00 17.32 -8.83
CA SER A 176 11.55 18.61 -9.23
C SER A 176 11.71 19.57 -8.04
N GLY A 177 10.71 19.60 -7.14
CA GLY A 177 10.79 20.38 -5.90
C GLY A 177 11.90 19.91 -4.96
N LEU A 178 11.99 18.61 -4.69
CA LEU A 178 12.99 18.01 -3.81
C LEU A 178 14.42 18.24 -4.33
N LEU A 179 14.65 18.04 -5.62
CA LEU A 179 15.96 18.26 -6.23
C LEU A 179 16.38 19.74 -6.15
N LYS A 180 15.45 20.70 -6.22
CA LYS A 180 15.78 22.12 -6.03
C LYS A 180 16.18 22.44 -4.60
N LEU A 181 15.60 21.75 -3.62
CA LEU A 181 15.90 21.96 -2.21
C LEU A 181 17.23 21.32 -1.82
N LEU A 182 17.47 20.07 -2.24
CA LEU A 182 18.63 19.27 -1.85
C LEU A 182 19.84 19.50 -2.76
N PHE A 183 19.59 19.74 -4.06
CA PHE A 183 20.63 19.91 -5.08
C PHE A 183 20.37 21.19 -5.91
N PRO A 184 20.30 22.37 -5.28
CA PRO A 184 19.96 23.63 -5.95
C PRO A 184 20.92 24.00 -7.09
N HIS A 185 22.14 23.48 -7.03
CA HIS A 185 23.21 23.68 -8.00
C HIS A 185 23.12 22.72 -9.20
N ALA A 186 22.04 21.94 -9.31
CA ALA A 186 21.74 21.01 -10.40
C ALA A 186 22.81 19.91 -10.64
N LYS A 187 23.65 19.61 -9.65
CA LYS A 187 24.52 18.42 -9.68
C LYS A 187 23.92 17.36 -8.78
N TYR A 188 23.35 16.34 -9.41
CA TYR A 188 22.78 15.17 -8.77
C TYR A 188 23.07 13.93 -9.63
N GLN A 189 23.28 12.80 -8.98
CA GLN A 189 23.56 11.51 -9.58
C GLN A 189 22.30 10.63 -9.60
N LYS A 190 22.44 9.42 -10.13
CA LYS A 190 21.36 8.43 -10.22
C LYS A 190 20.68 8.18 -8.87
N ASP A 191 21.47 7.99 -7.82
CA ASP A 191 20.97 7.66 -6.49
C ASP A 191 20.24 8.85 -5.83
N ASP A 192 20.70 10.08 -6.08
CA ASP A 192 20.03 11.30 -5.62
C ASP A 192 18.62 11.42 -6.23
N VAL A 193 18.52 11.16 -7.54
CA VAL A 193 17.23 11.12 -8.26
C VAL A 193 16.38 9.97 -7.75
N ARG A 194 16.95 8.78 -7.52
CA ARG A 194 16.24 7.62 -6.98
C ARG A 194 15.63 7.91 -5.60
N MET A 195 16.38 8.57 -4.72
CA MET A 195 15.92 8.97 -3.39
C MET A 195 14.72 9.92 -3.49
N CYS A 196 14.83 10.96 -4.33
CA CYS A 196 13.75 11.93 -4.51
C CYS A 196 12.51 11.29 -5.18
N LEU A 197 12.73 10.40 -6.14
CA LEU A 197 11.68 9.66 -6.85
C LEU A 197 10.92 8.72 -5.91
N THR A 198 11.65 7.93 -5.12
CA THR A 198 11.05 6.98 -4.17
C THR A 198 10.18 7.74 -3.17
N TYR A 199 10.71 8.82 -2.59
CA TYR A 199 9.94 9.65 -1.65
C TYR A 199 8.71 10.30 -2.32
N ALA A 200 8.85 10.84 -3.53
CA ALA A 200 7.73 11.43 -4.27
C ALA A 200 6.62 10.42 -4.60
N LEU A 201 6.99 9.19 -4.99
CA LEU A 201 6.06 8.10 -5.23
C LEU A 201 5.33 7.71 -3.94
N GLU A 202 6.04 7.63 -2.83
CA GLU A 202 5.48 7.32 -1.51
C GLU A 202 4.42 8.36 -1.09
N LEU A 203 4.73 9.66 -1.22
CA LEU A 203 3.82 10.74 -0.88
C LEU A 203 2.57 10.77 -1.78
N ARG A 204 2.71 10.50 -3.08
CA ARG A 204 1.56 10.45 -3.99
C ARG A 204 0.75 9.15 -3.81
N ARG A 205 1.41 8.02 -3.52
CA ARG A 205 0.72 6.76 -3.20
C ARG A 205 -0.15 6.91 -1.95
N ARG A 206 0.31 7.59 -0.90
CA ARG A 206 -0.52 7.89 0.28
C ARG A 206 -1.87 8.54 -0.08
N VAL A 207 -1.88 9.47 -1.04
CA VAL A 207 -3.12 10.09 -1.56
C VAL A 207 -4.01 9.04 -2.23
N LYS A 208 -3.45 8.22 -3.13
CA LYS A 208 -4.20 7.20 -3.87
C LYS A 208 -4.75 6.10 -2.96
N GLU A 209 -4.02 5.70 -1.94
CA GLU A 209 -4.49 4.73 -0.95
C GLU A 209 -5.73 5.25 -0.20
N GLN A 210 -5.80 6.55 0.10
CA GLN A 210 -7.01 7.12 0.72
C GLN A 210 -8.17 7.20 -0.28
N LEU A 211 -7.90 7.51 -1.54
CA LEU A 211 -8.92 7.50 -2.59
C LEU A 211 -9.46 6.09 -2.83
N LYS A 212 -8.62 5.05 -2.77
CA LYS A 212 -9.05 3.64 -2.79
C LYS A 212 -9.98 3.30 -1.63
N LYS A 213 -9.72 3.81 -0.43
CA LYS A 213 -10.63 3.62 0.72
C LYS A 213 -11.97 4.34 0.54
N LEU A 214 -11.96 5.52 -0.09
CA LEU A 214 -13.17 6.34 -0.29
C LEU A 214 -14.02 5.89 -1.48
N GLY A 215 -13.38 5.53 -2.60
CA GLY A 215 -14.02 5.23 -3.89
C GLY A 215 -13.97 3.75 -4.30
N GLY A 216 -13.35 2.90 -3.49
CA GLY A 216 -13.27 1.46 -3.74
C GLY A 216 -12.58 1.14 -5.08
N MET A 217 -13.29 0.41 -5.94
CA MET A 217 -12.76 -0.09 -7.22
C MET A 217 -12.38 1.02 -8.23
N GLU A 218 -12.91 2.24 -8.10
CA GLU A 218 -12.55 3.36 -8.98
C GLU A 218 -11.06 3.75 -8.87
N PHE A 219 -10.41 3.39 -7.76
CA PHE A 219 -9.02 3.73 -7.46
C PHE A 219 -8.17 2.50 -7.09
N SER A 220 -8.40 1.35 -7.74
CA SER A 220 -7.66 0.11 -7.48
C SER A 220 -6.16 0.17 -7.82
N ASP A 221 -5.78 1.03 -8.77
CA ASP A 221 -4.42 1.15 -9.30
C ASP A 221 -3.53 1.96 -8.34
N VAL A 222 -3.11 1.33 -7.25
CA VAL A 222 -2.24 1.95 -6.22
C VAL A 222 -0.82 1.37 -6.18
N HIS A 223 -0.52 0.39 -7.04
CA HIS A 223 0.80 -0.24 -7.13
C HIS A 223 1.80 0.68 -7.86
N PHE A 224 2.31 1.66 -7.14
CA PHE A 224 3.27 2.62 -7.67
C PHE A 224 4.65 1.98 -7.78
N SER A 225 5.27 2.10 -8.95
CA SER A 225 6.58 1.56 -9.24
C SER A 225 7.41 2.47 -10.15
N TYR A 226 8.70 2.19 -10.24
CA TYR A 226 9.59 2.74 -11.24
C TYR A 226 10.56 1.67 -11.74
N ILE A 227 11.01 1.80 -12.98
CA ILE A 227 11.91 0.87 -13.66
C ILE A 227 13.26 1.57 -13.82
N ASP A 228 14.34 0.89 -13.46
CA ASP A 228 15.70 1.38 -13.70
C ASP A 228 16.09 1.18 -15.17
N ASN A 229 16.50 2.25 -15.85
CA ASN A 229 16.79 2.19 -17.29
C ASN A 229 18.05 1.37 -17.62
N GLU A 230 18.93 1.13 -16.64
CA GLU A 230 20.15 0.34 -16.85
C GLU A 230 19.94 -1.14 -16.53
N SER A 231 19.33 -1.47 -15.39
CA SER A 231 19.08 -2.87 -15.00
C SER A 231 17.79 -3.46 -15.56
N LEU A 232 16.86 -2.60 -16.01
CA LEU A 232 15.49 -2.95 -16.41
C LEU A 232 14.65 -3.57 -15.29
N GLU A 233 15.13 -3.49 -14.05
CA GLU A 233 14.41 -3.97 -12.86
C GLU A 233 13.32 -2.98 -12.45
N GLU A 234 12.16 -3.51 -12.08
CA GLU A 234 11.02 -2.73 -11.59
C GLU A 234 10.98 -2.74 -10.05
N PHE A 235 10.97 -1.54 -9.46
CA PHE A 235 10.95 -1.31 -8.04
C PHE A 235 9.58 -0.77 -7.61
N PHE A 236 8.90 -1.49 -6.72
CA PHE A 236 7.62 -1.07 -6.15
C PHE A 236 7.83 -0.24 -4.88
N VAL A 237 7.09 0.87 -4.76
CA VAL A 237 7.20 1.81 -3.63
C VAL A 237 6.01 1.65 -2.71
N ASN A 238 6.24 1.14 -1.50
CA ASN A 238 5.23 0.93 -0.47
C ASN A 238 5.07 2.15 0.47
N VAL A 239 3.95 2.21 1.20
CA VAL A 239 3.72 3.23 2.25
C VAL A 239 3.71 2.58 3.63
N PRO A 240 4.40 3.12 4.65
CA PRO A 240 4.44 2.56 5.99
C PRO A 240 3.06 2.39 6.63
N GLU A 241 2.10 3.23 6.28
CA GLU A 241 0.74 3.23 6.82
C GLU A 241 -0.13 2.10 6.28
N GLN A 242 0.33 1.33 5.29
CA GLN A 242 -0.28 0.02 5.02
C GLN A 242 0.05 -1.01 6.12
N GLY A 243 0.99 -0.70 7.01
CA GLY A 243 1.50 -1.55 8.09
C GLY A 243 0.82 -1.34 9.43
N GLY A 244 -0.50 -1.46 9.49
CA GLY A 244 -1.15 -1.76 10.77
C GLY A 244 -0.95 -3.24 11.12
N SER A 245 0.25 -3.58 11.62
CA SER A 245 0.88 -4.92 11.66
C SER A 245 1.27 -5.45 10.28
N THR A 246 2.46 -6.07 10.18
CA THR A 246 2.76 -6.99 9.08
C THR A 246 1.54 -7.87 8.83
N LEU A 247 1.15 -8.09 7.57
CA LEU A 247 -0.04 -8.87 7.24
C LEU A 247 -0.01 -10.27 7.89
N ILE A 248 1.20 -10.76 8.15
CA ILE A 248 1.51 -11.90 9.01
C ILE A 248 2.00 -11.34 10.36
N PRO A 249 1.19 -11.40 11.43
CA PRO A 249 1.58 -10.86 12.72
C PRO A 249 2.72 -11.66 13.37
N GLU A 250 3.51 -11.00 14.21
CA GLU A 250 4.44 -11.66 15.13
C GLU A 250 3.67 -12.48 16.19
N GLY A 251 4.29 -13.54 16.70
CA GLY A 251 3.68 -14.49 17.63
C GLY A 251 3.09 -15.72 16.95
N MET A 252 2.77 -16.73 17.77
CA MET A 252 2.09 -17.93 17.27
C MET A 252 0.63 -17.60 16.91
N ALA A 253 0.24 -18.00 15.70
CA ALA A 253 -1.15 -17.98 15.29
C ALA A 253 -1.99 -18.99 16.09
N LYS A 254 -3.31 -18.88 16.02
CA LYS A 254 -4.20 -19.91 16.58
C LYS A 254 -4.15 -21.16 15.70
N PRO A 255 -4.38 -22.36 16.25
CA PRO A 255 -4.60 -23.57 15.45
C PRO A 255 -5.66 -23.34 14.36
N GLY A 256 -5.43 -23.86 13.16
CA GLY A 256 -6.29 -23.66 12.00
C GLY A 256 -6.07 -22.36 11.23
N VAL A 257 -5.12 -21.50 11.64
CA VAL A 257 -4.73 -20.29 10.92
C VAL A 257 -3.48 -20.54 10.09
N VAL A 258 -3.55 -20.34 8.77
CA VAL A 258 -2.44 -20.59 7.83
C VAL A 258 -2.32 -19.43 6.85
N HIS A 259 -1.10 -18.96 6.60
CA HIS A 259 -0.82 -17.98 5.55
C HIS A 259 -0.20 -18.68 4.35
N LEU A 260 -0.61 -18.28 3.15
CA LEU A 260 -0.04 -18.75 1.89
C LEU A 260 0.14 -17.59 0.92
N VAL A 261 1.12 -17.75 0.04
CA VAL A 261 1.33 -16.86 -1.11
C VAL A 261 1.13 -17.69 -2.37
N ALA A 262 0.30 -17.20 -3.28
CA ALA A 262 -0.04 -17.89 -4.52
C ALA A 262 -0.49 -16.90 -5.60
N MET A 263 -0.53 -17.38 -6.85
CA MET A 263 -1.08 -16.59 -7.96
C MET A 263 -2.60 -16.45 -7.79
N GLY A 264 -3.09 -15.20 -7.82
CA GLY A 264 -4.51 -14.90 -7.85
C GLY A 264 -5.09 -14.99 -9.27
N SER A 265 -6.41 -15.12 -9.38
CA SER A 265 -7.10 -15.21 -10.67
C SER A 265 -6.92 -13.99 -11.58
N MET A 266 -6.45 -12.87 -11.05
CA MET A 266 -6.09 -11.67 -11.82
C MET A 266 -4.65 -11.69 -12.39
N GLY A 267 -3.89 -12.77 -12.18
CA GLY A 267 -2.52 -12.91 -12.69
C GLY A 267 -1.46 -12.19 -11.86
N HIS A 268 -1.79 -11.82 -10.62
CA HIS A 268 -0.87 -11.21 -9.65
C HIS A 268 -0.71 -12.11 -8.43
N ILE A 269 0.50 -12.12 -7.88
CA ILE A 269 0.81 -12.85 -6.64
C ILE A 269 0.12 -12.15 -5.47
N GLY A 270 -0.64 -12.91 -4.68
CA GLY A 270 -1.35 -12.42 -3.50
C GLY A 270 -1.00 -13.20 -2.25
N LEU A 271 -1.18 -12.54 -1.10
CA LEU A 271 -1.18 -13.19 0.22
C LEU A 271 -2.62 -13.53 0.61
N TYR A 272 -2.79 -14.76 1.09
CA TYR A 272 -4.06 -15.27 1.57
C TYR A 272 -3.88 -15.79 3.00
N ARG A 273 -4.94 -15.63 3.83
CA ARG A 273 -5.01 -16.19 5.18
C ARG A 273 -6.22 -17.11 5.28
N PHE A 274 -5.98 -18.34 5.71
CA PHE A 274 -7.02 -19.30 6.02
C PHE A 274 -7.28 -19.32 7.51
N GLU A 275 -8.55 -19.36 7.87
CA GLU A 275 -9.03 -19.48 9.23
C GLU A 275 -10.03 -20.64 9.28
N THR A 276 -9.66 -21.71 10.01
CA THR A 276 -10.51 -22.89 10.17
C THR A 276 -11.03 -23.00 11.59
N GLN A 277 -12.34 -23.14 11.73
CA GLN A 277 -13.01 -23.43 13.01
C GLN A 277 -13.53 -24.87 13.00
N MET A 278 -13.48 -25.51 14.16
CA MET A 278 -13.93 -26.88 14.37
C MET A 278 -15.02 -26.89 15.45
N MET A 279 -16.16 -27.51 15.15
CA MET A 279 -17.32 -27.62 16.06
C MET A 279 -17.82 -29.07 16.11
N PRO A 280 -18.48 -29.54 17.17
CA PRO A 280 -19.09 -30.87 17.19
C PRO A 280 -20.05 -31.06 16.00
N GLY A 281 -19.93 -32.18 15.28
CA GLY A 281 -20.69 -32.40 14.05
C GLY A 281 -20.40 -33.74 13.38
N SER A 282 -20.54 -33.80 12.05
CA SER A 282 -20.59 -35.05 11.27
C SER A 282 -19.50 -35.21 10.20
N GLY A 283 -18.39 -34.47 10.29
CA GLY A 283 -17.30 -34.52 9.31
C GLY A 283 -17.54 -33.66 8.05
N ARG A 284 -18.56 -32.79 8.05
CA ARG A 284 -18.83 -31.87 6.93
C ARG A 284 -17.89 -30.67 7.00
N HIS A 285 -17.57 -30.11 5.84
CA HIS A 285 -16.84 -28.86 5.71
C HIS A 285 -17.65 -27.82 4.95
N THR A 286 -17.49 -26.55 5.30
CA THR A 286 -18.04 -25.39 4.59
C THR A 286 -16.92 -24.41 4.26
N VAL A 287 -16.96 -23.83 3.06
CA VAL A 287 -15.91 -22.90 2.56
C VAL A 287 -16.54 -21.55 2.27
N THR A 288 -15.96 -20.49 2.85
CA THR A 288 -16.40 -19.10 2.70
C THR A 288 -15.22 -18.19 2.36
N GLY A 289 -15.49 -16.95 1.92
CA GLY A 289 -14.43 -15.98 1.61
C GLY A 289 -13.82 -16.07 0.20
N MET A 290 -14.36 -16.94 -0.67
CA MET A 290 -13.93 -17.11 -2.07
C MET A 290 -15.01 -16.70 -3.09
N GLY A 291 -16.00 -15.91 -2.66
CA GLY A 291 -17.09 -15.45 -3.53
C GLY A 291 -17.86 -16.58 -4.23
N SER A 292 -18.18 -16.39 -5.51
CA SER A 292 -18.82 -17.39 -6.38
C SER A 292 -17.83 -18.25 -7.16
N ASP A 293 -16.52 -18.11 -6.93
CA ASP A 293 -15.50 -18.87 -7.67
C ASP A 293 -15.55 -20.34 -7.26
N THR A 294 -15.97 -21.20 -8.19
CA THR A 294 -16.13 -22.63 -7.96
C THR A 294 -14.80 -23.38 -8.02
N VAL A 295 -13.83 -22.88 -8.79
CA VAL A 295 -12.53 -23.55 -8.99
C VAL A 295 -11.65 -23.34 -7.76
N ALA A 296 -11.65 -22.12 -7.19
CA ALA A 296 -10.96 -21.85 -5.93
C ALA A 296 -11.53 -22.69 -4.77
N LYS A 297 -12.87 -22.83 -4.69
CA LYS A 297 -13.52 -23.70 -3.71
C LYS A 297 -13.16 -25.17 -3.90
N GLU A 298 -13.01 -25.62 -5.14
CA GLU A 298 -12.59 -26.99 -5.43
C GLU A 298 -11.13 -27.23 -4.99
N SER A 299 -10.24 -26.25 -5.15
CA SER A 299 -8.85 -26.32 -4.65
C SER A 299 -8.80 -26.56 -3.13
N VAL A 300 -9.60 -25.84 -2.35
CA VAL A 300 -9.73 -26.08 -0.90
C VAL A 300 -10.26 -27.49 -0.62
N ARG A 301 -11.29 -27.92 -1.38
CA ARG A 301 -11.90 -29.24 -1.22
C ARG A 301 -10.90 -30.37 -1.47
N ILE A 302 -10.00 -30.25 -2.45
CA ILE A 302 -8.93 -31.20 -2.69
C ILE A 302 -8.07 -31.40 -1.43
N GLY A 303 -7.73 -30.32 -0.72
CA GLY A 303 -6.99 -30.39 0.55
C GLY A 303 -7.74 -31.16 1.65
N PHE A 304 -9.05 -30.91 1.80
CA PHE A 304 -9.92 -31.64 2.74
C PHE A 304 -10.07 -33.12 2.39
N ASP A 305 -10.27 -33.43 1.10
CA ASP A 305 -10.47 -34.81 0.65
C ASP A 305 -9.15 -35.60 0.75
N TYR A 306 -8.00 -34.98 0.46
CA TYR A 306 -6.68 -35.56 0.71
C TYR A 306 -6.46 -35.85 2.20
N PHE A 307 -6.80 -34.88 3.07
CA PHE A 307 -6.73 -35.05 4.52
C PHE A 307 -7.55 -36.25 4.98
N LYS A 308 -8.82 -36.35 4.53
CA LYS A 308 -9.72 -37.44 4.89
C LYS A 308 -9.20 -38.81 4.46
N GLY A 309 -8.61 -38.91 3.26
CA GLY A 309 -8.00 -40.15 2.75
C GLY A 309 -6.70 -40.56 3.46
N ASN A 310 -5.97 -39.59 4.05
CA ASN A 310 -4.65 -39.82 4.64
C ASN A 310 -4.60 -39.57 6.15
N ILE A 311 -5.74 -39.44 6.83
CA ILE A 311 -5.80 -39.06 8.25
C ILE A 311 -4.95 -39.95 9.16
N ALA A 312 -4.93 -41.26 8.91
CA ALA A 312 -4.15 -42.22 9.71
C ALA A 312 -2.63 -42.01 9.62
N ARG A 313 -2.17 -41.33 8.56
CA ARG A 313 -0.76 -40.96 8.36
C ARG A 313 -0.42 -39.59 8.95
N ILE A 314 -1.41 -38.79 9.31
CA ILE A 314 -1.25 -37.40 9.76
C ILE A 314 -1.52 -37.28 11.27
N SER A 315 -2.57 -37.94 11.76
CA SER A 315 -2.99 -37.91 13.16
C SER A 315 -3.27 -39.30 13.69
N ALA A 316 -2.75 -39.59 14.90
CA ALA A 316 -3.06 -40.81 15.62
C ALA A 316 -4.51 -40.84 16.17
N THR A 317 -5.20 -39.69 16.16
CA THR A 317 -6.56 -39.55 16.72
C THR A 317 -7.59 -39.42 15.61
N THR A 318 -8.40 -40.46 15.42
CA THR A 318 -9.43 -40.53 14.36
C THR A 318 -10.76 -39.92 14.81
N LYS A 319 -10.77 -38.62 15.14
CA LYS A 319 -12.00 -37.89 15.51
C LYS A 319 -12.55 -36.97 14.43
N PHE A 320 -12.02 -37.04 13.20
CA PHE A 320 -12.43 -36.11 12.14
C PHE A 320 -13.93 -36.11 11.87
N LEU A 321 -14.57 -37.29 11.92
CA LEU A 321 -16.02 -37.43 11.70
C LEU A 321 -16.88 -36.88 12.84
N ASP A 322 -16.29 -36.64 14.01
CA ASP A 322 -17.00 -36.11 15.20
C ASP A 322 -17.17 -34.59 15.13
N PHE A 323 -16.58 -33.94 14.12
CA PHE A 323 -16.53 -32.48 14.00
C PHE A 323 -16.95 -31.98 12.63
N GLU A 324 -17.51 -30.78 12.58
CA GLU A 324 -17.72 -29.98 11.39
C GLU A 324 -16.69 -28.85 11.29
N TYR A 325 -16.26 -28.57 10.07
CA TYR A 325 -15.19 -27.63 9.77
C TYR A 325 -15.74 -26.43 9.01
N HIS A 326 -15.50 -25.25 9.55
CA HIS A 326 -15.84 -23.99 8.89
C HIS A 326 -14.54 -23.33 8.45
N PHE A 327 -14.35 -23.26 7.14
CA PHE A 327 -13.17 -22.70 6.52
C PHE A 327 -13.51 -21.33 5.95
N HIS A 328 -12.70 -20.34 6.30
CA HIS A 328 -12.80 -18.98 5.78
C HIS A 328 -11.47 -18.56 5.16
N ALA A 329 -11.51 -18.14 3.90
CA ALA A 329 -10.37 -17.56 3.22
C ALA A 329 -10.47 -16.03 3.23
N VAL A 330 -9.38 -15.37 3.63
CA VAL A 330 -9.21 -13.93 3.56
C VAL A 330 -8.14 -13.64 2.52
N GLU A 331 -8.47 -12.79 1.57
CA GLU A 331 -7.54 -12.30 0.55
C GLU A 331 -7.06 -10.90 0.97
N LEU A 332 -5.75 -10.66 0.95
CA LEU A 332 -5.13 -9.50 1.59
C LEU A 332 -4.58 -8.45 0.60
N HIS A 333 -4.51 -8.75 -0.70
CA HIS A 333 -3.88 -7.90 -1.72
C HIS A 333 -4.81 -7.49 -2.89
N ASN A 334 -6.08 -7.85 -2.84
CA ASN A 334 -7.07 -7.72 -3.92
C ASN A 334 -6.62 -8.34 -5.27
N THR A 335 -5.95 -9.50 -5.25
CA THR A 335 -5.52 -10.22 -6.48
C THR A 335 -6.53 -11.23 -7.01
N GLY A 336 -7.70 -11.31 -6.36
CA GLY A 336 -8.73 -12.32 -6.64
C GLY A 336 -8.44 -13.67 -5.96
N PRO A 337 -9.38 -14.62 -5.99
CA PRO A 337 -9.19 -15.94 -5.39
C PRO A 337 -8.06 -16.71 -6.09
N SER A 338 -7.28 -17.48 -5.31
CA SER A 338 -6.25 -18.37 -5.86
C SER A 338 -6.82 -19.75 -6.15
N LEU A 339 -6.26 -20.41 -7.16
CA LEU A 339 -6.55 -21.80 -7.52
C LEU A 339 -5.55 -22.80 -6.90
N GLN A 340 -4.51 -22.29 -6.24
CA GLN A 340 -3.38 -23.07 -5.71
C GLN A 340 -3.39 -23.03 -4.17
N THR A 341 -4.44 -23.61 -3.58
CA THR A 341 -4.74 -23.47 -2.14
C THR A 341 -4.80 -24.80 -1.38
N SER A 342 -4.72 -25.92 -2.09
CA SER A 342 -5.04 -27.24 -1.55
C SER A 342 -4.09 -27.67 -0.43
N LEU A 343 -2.80 -27.36 -0.54
CA LEU A 343 -1.80 -27.68 0.48
C LEU A 343 -2.03 -26.88 1.76
N ALA A 344 -2.29 -25.58 1.65
CA ALA A 344 -2.57 -24.74 2.80
C ALA A 344 -3.89 -25.15 3.48
N ALA A 345 -4.90 -25.59 2.72
CA ALA A 345 -6.12 -26.16 3.27
C ALA A 345 -5.85 -27.47 4.04
N LEU A 346 -5.03 -28.38 3.50
CA LEU A 346 -4.60 -29.59 4.18
C LEU A 346 -3.93 -29.28 5.54
N ILE A 347 -3.00 -28.31 5.56
CA ILE A 347 -2.29 -27.88 6.77
C ILE A 347 -3.25 -27.24 7.77
N ALA A 348 -4.19 -26.40 7.31
CA ALA A 348 -5.15 -25.72 8.19
C ALA A 348 -6.06 -26.72 8.92
N VAL A 349 -6.57 -27.73 8.21
CA VAL A 349 -7.40 -28.79 8.80
C VAL A 349 -6.60 -29.67 9.76
N SER A 350 -5.36 -30.00 9.40
CA SER A 350 -4.46 -30.75 10.28
C SER A 350 -4.14 -29.98 11.55
N SER A 351 -3.86 -28.69 11.43
CA SER A 351 -3.56 -27.77 12.53
C SER A 351 -4.70 -27.69 13.54
N ILE A 352 -5.94 -27.48 13.08
CA ILE A 352 -7.10 -27.37 13.99
C ILE A 352 -7.44 -28.72 14.64
N LEU A 353 -7.39 -29.84 13.89
CA LEU A 353 -7.71 -31.16 14.45
C LEU A 353 -6.70 -31.58 15.52
N MET A 354 -5.41 -31.30 15.29
CA MET A 354 -4.34 -31.60 16.24
C MET A 354 -4.23 -30.57 17.36
N ASN A 355 -5.04 -29.49 17.30
CA ASN A 355 -4.94 -28.34 18.19
C ASN A 355 -3.50 -27.80 18.31
N LYS A 356 -2.79 -27.77 17.18
CA LYS A 356 -1.38 -27.35 17.12
C LYS A 356 -1.23 -26.23 16.08
N PRO A 357 -0.73 -25.05 16.46
CA PRO A 357 -0.53 -23.97 15.51
C PRO A 357 0.61 -24.29 14.54
N VAL A 358 0.56 -23.68 13.35
CA VAL A 358 1.71 -23.64 12.45
C VAL A 358 2.85 -22.84 13.09
N GLN A 359 4.08 -23.07 12.63
CA GLN A 359 5.24 -22.31 13.10
C GLN A 359 5.05 -20.80 12.90
N GLU A 360 5.61 -20.02 13.82
CA GLU A 360 5.53 -18.55 13.82
C GLU A 360 6.03 -17.94 12.51
N GLN A 361 5.27 -16.97 12.00
CA GLN A 361 5.54 -16.22 10.77
C GLN A 361 5.86 -17.10 9.56
N MET A 362 5.19 -18.26 9.46
CA MET A 362 5.32 -19.20 8.35
C MET A 362 4.36 -18.86 7.20
N VAL A 363 4.89 -18.87 5.97
CA VAL A 363 4.13 -18.90 4.72
C VAL A 363 4.27 -20.28 4.08
N VAL A 364 3.14 -20.82 3.62
CA VAL A 364 3.07 -22.04 2.84
C VAL A 364 3.13 -21.70 1.35
N LEU A 365 4.06 -22.31 0.63
CA LEU A 365 4.13 -22.24 -0.83
C LEU A 365 3.91 -23.63 -1.43
N GLY A 366 3.35 -23.66 -2.64
CA GLY A 366 3.08 -24.88 -3.39
C GLY A 366 1.64 -25.37 -3.24
N ASP A 367 1.30 -26.34 -4.07
CA ASP A 367 -0.05 -26.88 -4.21
C ASP A 367 0.02 -28.40 -4.40
N ILE A 368 -1.10 -29.11 -4.17
CA ILE A 368 -1.17 -30.56 -4.28
C ILE A 368 -2.37 -31.01 -5.12
N THR A 369 -2.21 -32.13 -5.79
CA THR A 369 -3.33 -32.83 -6.43
C THR A 369 -4.02 -33.75 -5.43
N LEU A 370 -5.24 -34.20 -5.75
CA LEU A 370 -5.97 -35.19 -4.93
C LEU A 370 -5.18 -36.50 -4.74
N GLY A 371 -4.32 -36.86 -5.70
CA GLY A 371 -3.43 -38.03 -5.61
C GLY A 371 -2.18 -37.82 -4.75
N GLY A 372 -1.93 -36.60 -4.27
CA GLY A 372 -0.77 -36.26 -3.45
C GLY A 372 0.49 -35.87 -4.21
N VAL A 373 0.40 -35.63 -5.52
CA VAL A 373 1.50 -35.02 -6.29
C VAL A 373 1.64 -33.56 -5.87
N VAL A 374 2.86 -33.15 -5.54
CA VAL A 374 3.23 -31.78 -5.17
C VAL A 374 3.61 -30.99 -6.42
N ASN A 375 2.94 -29.86 -6.64
CA ASN A 375 3.21 -28.95 -7.75
C ASN A 375 4.30 -27.93 -7.36
N PRO A 376 5.19 -27.54 -8.30
CA PRO A 376 6.16 -26.47 -8.07
C PRO A 376 5.46 -25.11 -7.92
N VAL A 377 6.13 -24.19 -7.23
CA VAL A 377 5.72 -22.79 -7.05
C VAL A 377 5.94 -22.00 -8.34
N GLU A 378 4.91 -21.29 -8.80
CA GLU A 378 5.02 -20.31 -9.88
C GLU A 378 5.65 -19.01 -9.36
N ASP A 379 6.61 -18.45 -10.09
CA ASP A 379 7.36 -17.24 -9.72
C ASP A 379 7.86 -17.26 -8.26
N LEU A 380 8.83 -18.15 -8.01
CA LEU A 380 9.41 -18.34 -6.68
C LEU A 380 10.01 -17.05 -6.10
N ALA A 381 10.69 -16.25 -6.93
CA ALA A 381 11.30 -15.00 -6.51
C ALA A 381 10.23 -13.98 -6.07
N GLY A 382 9.18 -13.78 -6.87
CA GLY A 382 8.06 -12.91 -6.53
C GLY A 382 7.31 -13.37 -5.27
N CYS A 383 7.09 -14.68 -5.13
CA CYS A 383 6.44 -15.26 -3.94
C CYS A 383 7.25 -15.00 -2.65
N LEU A 384 8.56 -15.20 -2.70
CA LEU A 384 9.44 -14.93 -1.55
C LEU A 384 9.53 -13.44 -1.23
N GLN A 385 9.55 -12.58 -2.24
CA GLN A 385 9.56 -11.14 -2.05
C GLN A 385 8.28 -10.68 -1.34
N LEU A 386 7.11 -11.12 -1.82
CA LEU A 386 5.82 -10.79 -1.19
C LEU A 386 5.72 -11.34 0.24
N ALA A 387 6.22 -12.56 0.48
CA ALA A 387 6.25 -13.15 1.81
C ALA A 387 7.09 -12.30 2.77
N MET A 388 8.25 -11.80 2.32
CA MET A 388 9.12 -10.93 3.13
C MET A 388 8.40 -9.62 3.47
N ASP A 389 7.83 -8.97 2.45
CA ASP A 389 7.13 -7.69 2.60
C ASP A 389 5.89 -7.82 3.48
N SER A 390 5.29 -9.02 3.53
CA SER A 390 4.16 -9.36 4.39
C SER A 390 4.54 -9.72 5.83
N GLY A 391 5.84 -9.79 6.15
CA GLY A 391 6.36 -10.10 7.48
C GLY A 391 6.65 -11.57 7.77
N ALA A 392 6.77 -12.42 6.74
CA ALA A 392 7.17 -13.81 6.93
C ALA A 392 8.65 -13.94 7.33
N ARG A 393 8.95 -14.89 8.21
CA ARG A 393 10.31 -15.30 8.59
C ARG A 393 10.61 -16.75 8.22
N ARG A 394 9.56 -17.56 8.07
CA ARG A 394 9.65 -18.97 7.67
C ARG A 394 8.88 -19.20 6.38
N VAL A 395 9.44 -20.07 5.54
CA VAL A 395 8.80 -20.49 4.30
C VAL A 395 8.82 -22.00 4.23
N LEU A 396 7.65 -22.60 3.98
CA LEU A 396 7.51 -24.01 3.64
C LEU A 396 7.53 -24.12 2.11
N LEU A 397 8.53 -24.82 1.57
CA LEU A 397 8.84 -24.81 0.13
C LEU A 397 8.90 -26.25 -0.43
N PRO A 398 8.24 -26.55 -1.57
CA PRO A 398 8.31 -27.89 -2.16
C PRO A 398 9.70 -28.18 -2.70
N MET A 399 10.18 -29.42 -2.52
CA MET A 399 11.38 -29.90 -3.20
C MET A 399 11.25 -29.86 -4.74
N ALA A 400 10.02 -29.88 -5.26
CA ALA A 400 9.74 -29.71 -6.68
C ALA A 400 10.21 -28.35 -7.25
N SER A 401 10.35 -27.32 -6.40
CA SER A 401 10.86 -25.99 -6.78
C SER A 401 12.37 -25.82 -6.61
N ALA A 402 13.10 -26.91 -6.35
CA ALA A 402 14.56 -26.83 -6.16
C ALA A 402 15.30 -26.28 -7.41
N SER A 403 14.77 -26.52 -8.61
CA SER A 403 15.33 -26.00 -9.86
C SER A 403 15.22 -24.48 -10.00
N ASP A 404 14.27 -23.86 -9.30
CA ASP A 404 13.98 -22.43 -9.41
C ASP A 404 14.72 -21.60 -8.36
N ILE A 405 15.35 -22.25 -7.37
CA ILE A 405 16.14 -21.57 -6.33
C ILE A 405 17.20 -20.62 -6.91
N PRO A 406 17.94 -20.96 -7.99
CA PRO A 406 18.92 -20.05 -8.58
C PRO A 406 18.32 -18.77 -9.17
N THR A 407 17.00 -18.71 -9.40
CA THR A 407 16.30 -17.49 -9.86
C THR A 407 16.08 -16.47 -8.75
N VAL A 408 16.22 -16.88 -7.49
CA VAL A 408 16.00 -16.04 -6.31
C VAL A 408 17.30 -15.32 -5.93
N PRO A 409 17.27 -13.99 -5.67
CA PRO A 409 18.42 -13.28 -5.13
C PRO A 409 18.92 -13.92 -3.83
N PRO A 410 20.24 -14.19 -3.68
CA PRO A 410 20.79 -14.81 -2.48
C PRO A 410 20.46 -14.05 -1.18
N GLU A 411 20.41 -12.72 -1.27
CA GLU A 411 20.07 -11.83 -0.14
C GLU A 411 18.63 -12.01 0.34
N LEU A 412 17.69 -12.28 -0.58
CA LEU A 412 16.30 -12.55 -0.25
C LEU A 412 16.18 -13.94 0.37
N PHE A 413 16.81 -14.94 -0.24
CA PHE A 413 16.79 -16.32 0.24
C PHE A 413 17.37 -16.44 1.65
N ALA A 414 18.43 -15.70 1.98
CA ALA A 414 19.08 -15.69 3.29
C ALA A 414 18.23 -15.09 4.42
N LYS A 415 17.16 -14.34 4.12
CA LYS A 415 16.28 -13.73 5.12
C LYS A 415 15.25 -14.72 5.71
N PHE A 416 15.09 -15.88 5.08
CA PHE A 416 14.11 -16.88 5.48
C PHE A 416 14.75 -18.09 6.13
N GLN A 417 14.07 -18.64 7.14
CA GLN A 417 14.27 -20.03 7.52
C GLN A 417 13.36 -20.91 6.65
N ILE A 418 13.96 -21.62 5.69
CA ILE A 418 13.24 -22.43 4.71
C ILE A 418 13.15 -23.88 5.17
N SER A 419 11.94 -24.44 5.13
CA SER A 419 11.68 -25.85 5.36
C SER A 419 11.23 -26.50 4.06
N PHE A 420 12.08 -27.37 3.50
CA PHE A 420 11.75 -28.12 2.28
C PHE A 420 10.85 -29.29 2.60
N TYR A 421 9.83 -29.58 1.79
CA TYR A 421 9.00 -30.79 1.93
C TYR A 421 8.96 -31.61 0.64
N ALA A 422 8.91 -32.93 0.79
CA ALA A 422 8.90 -33.88 -0.33
C ALA A 422 7.49 -34.33 -0.73
N ASP A 423 6.59 -34.46 0.25
CA ASP A 423 5.22 -34.92 0.06
C ASP A 423 4.24 -34.17 0.97
N PRO A 424 2.91 -34.27 0.75
CA PRO A 424 1.94 -33.48 1.49
C PRO A 424 1.88 -33.81 3.00
N VAL A 425 2.19 -35.05 3.41
CA VAL A 425 2.20 -35.45 4.81
C VAL A 425 3.44 -34.88 5.52
N ASP A 426 4.59 -34.96 4.87
CA ASP A 426 5.82 -34.30 5.32
C ASP A 426 5.64 -32.77 5.47
N ALA A 427 4.91 -32.14 4.55
CA ALA A 427 4.57 -30.72 4.63
C ALA A 427 3.78 -30.38 5.91
N VAL A 428 2.82 -31.21 6.30
CA VAL A 428 2.05 -31.02 7.55
C VAL A 428 2.96 -31.11 8.78
N TYR A 429 3.80 -32.15 8.86
CA TYR A 429 4.71 -32.33 9.99
C TYR A 429 5.68 -31.15 10.14
N LYS A 430 6.26 -30.70 9.03
CA LYS A 430 7.14 -29.52 9.00
C LYS A 430 6.41 -28.24 9.35
N ALA A 431 5.20 -28.02 8.82
CA ALA A 431 4.41 -26.83 9.13
C ALA A 431 4.07 -26.72 10.62
N LEU A 432 3.75 -27.85 11.26
CA LEU A 432 3.38 -27.92 12.67
C LEU A 432 4.57 -28.07 13.62
N GLY A 433 5.79 -28.21 13.11
CA GLY A 433 6.99 -28.45 13.92
C GLY A 433 6.87 -29.71 14.78
N VAL A 434 6.27 -30.78 14.24
CA VAL A 434 6.23 -32.10 14.87
C VAL A 434 7.20 -32.98 14.08
N MET A 435 8.30 -33.41 14.71
CA MET A 435 9.15 -34.51 14.21
C MET A 435 8.87 -35.77 15.00
#